data_AF-A0AAE7AZT5-F1
#
_entry.id   AF-A0AAE7AZT5-F1
#
_cell.length_a   1.000
_cell.length_b   1.000
_cell.length_c   1.000
_cell.angle_alpha   90.00
_cell.angle_beta   90.00
_cell.angle_gamma   90.00
#
_symmetry.space_group_name_H-M   'P 1'
#
loop_
_entity.id
_entity.type
_entity.pdbx_description
1 polymer ?
#
loop_
_entity_poly.entity_id
_entity_poly.type
_entity_poly.pdbx_seq_one_letter_code
_entity_poly.pdbx_strand_id
1 'polypeptide(L)'
;MLTPSFRQLVHQQFMDLHQAAAFFHVQPVTVKRWILGYTPVNPLAEKLLNIKARGYLPLDIRWDGFRVHEERATLITPDRREFNPKELENFVYWRDEHRQLVKLYGRLHDPCPTPPVPNLPPFRGGRRVEPIPWVPSKFK
;
A
#
# COMPACT_ATOMS: atom_id res chain seq x y z
N MET A 1 6.52 18.83 -6.19
CA MET A 1 7.02 17.76 -7.07
C MET A 1 6.11 17.69 -8.28
N LEU A 2 6.64 17.84 -9.49
CA LEU A 2 5.87 17.72 -10.72
C LEU A 2 5.43 16.27 -10.88
N THR A 3 4.13 16.03 -11.08
CA THR A 3 3.62 14.69 -11.38
C THR A 3 4.21 14.24 -12.72
N PRO A 4 4.93 13.11 -12.79
CA PRO A 4 5.49 12.63 -14.05
C PRO A 4 4.35 12.35 -15.05
N SER A 5 4.62 12.58 -16.34
CA SER A 5 3.61 12.38 -17.38
C SER A 5 3.16 10.92 -17.44
N PHE A 6 1.89 10.68 -17.79
CA PHE A 6 1.32 9.32 -17.92
C PHE A 6 2.23 8.40 -18.77
N ARG A 7 2.72 8.90 -19.90
CA ARG A 7 3.64 8.18 -20.78
C ARG A 7 4.92 7.74 -20.06
N GLN A 8 5.56 8.65 -19.32
CA GLN A 8 6.78 8.30 -18.57
C GLN A 8 6.49 7.24 -17.51
N LEU A 9 5.39 7.37 -16.78
CA LEU A 9 5.02 6.40 -15.75
C LEU A 9 4.73 5.02 -16.36
N VAL A 10 4.06 4.94 -17.51
CA VAL A 10 3.80 3.65 -18.16
C VAL A 10 5.11 2.95 -18.52
N HIS A 11 6.07 3.67 -19.12
CA HIS A 11 7.38 3.12 -19.46
C HIS A 11 8.22 2.72 -18.24
N GLN A 12 8.06 3.41 -17.11
CA GLN A 12 8.77 3.07 -15.87
C GLN A 12 8.17 1.85 -15.16
N GLN A 13 6.85 1.69 -15.21
CA GLN A 13 6.12 0.71 -14.40
C GLN A 13 5.85 -0.61 -15.13
N PHE A 14 5.95 -0.63 -16.46
CA PHE A 14 5.66 -1.80 -17.28
C PHE A 14 6.73 -2.00 -18.34
N MET A 15 7.13 -3.26 -18.53
CA MET A 15 8.10 -3.62 -19.58
C MET A 15 7.43 -3.73 -20.96
N ASP A 16 6.12 -3.97 -21.00
CA ASP A 16 5.36 -4.17 -22.23
C ASP A 16 3.93 -3.58 -22.14
N LEU A 17 3.38 -3.20 -23.29
CA LEU A 17 2.01 -2.70 -23.46
C LEU A 17 0.97 -3.69 -22.99
N HIS A 18 1.20 -5.00 -23.15
CA HIS A 18 0.25 -6.02 -22.69
C HIS A 18 0.12 -6.04 -21.16
N GLN A 19 1.21 -5.81 -20.43
CA GLN A 19 1.18 -5.71 -18.96
C GLN A 19 0.45 -4.46 -18.50
N ALA A 20 0.71 -3.32 -19.14
CA ALA A 20 -0.01 -2.09 -18.86
C ALA A 20 -1.51 -2.24 -19.15
N ALA A 21 -1.86 -2.88 -20.27
CA ALA A 21 -3.23 -3.15 -20.66
C ALA A 21 -3.96 -4.07 -19.67
N ALA A 22 -3.29 -5.14 -19.20
CA ALA A 22 -3.82 -6.02 -18.16
C ALA A 22 -4.07 -5.27 -16.85
N PHE A 23 -3.15 -4.40 -16.43
CA PHE A 23 -3.31 -3.59 -15.22
C PHE A 23 -4.51 -2.63 -15.29
N PHE A 24 -4.75 -2.00 -16.44
CA PHE A 24 -5.89 -1.11 -16.62
C PHE A 24 -7.19 -1.83 -17.05
N HIS A 25 -7.15 -3.15 -17.25
CA HIS A 25 -8.24 -3.94 -17.80
C HIS A 25 -8.78 -3.40 -19.15
N VAL A 26 -7.87 -3.06 -20.06
CA VAL A 26 -8.19 -2.57 -21.42
C VAL A 26 -7.43 -3.36 -22.48
N GLN A 27 -7.72 -3.09 -23.76
CA GLN A 27 -6.94 -3.66 -24.88
C GLN A 27 -5.60 -2.92 -25.04
N PRO A 28 -4.51 -3.59 -25.47
CA PRO A 28 -3.20 -2.97 -25.70
C PRO A 28 -3.23 -1.77 -26.65
N VAL A 29 -4.10 -1.82 -27.66
CA VAL A 29 -4.30 -0.71 -28.61
C VAL A 29 -4.80 0.56 -27.91
N THR A 30 -5.61 0.43 -26.86
CA THR A 30 -6.11 1.56 -26.07
C THR A 30 -4.97 2.26 -25.34
N VAL A 31 -4.08 1.48 -24.70
CA VAL A 31 -2.87 2.04 -24.04
C VAL A 31 -1.96 2.69 -25.06
N LYS A 32 -1.76 2.07 -26.23
CA LYS A 32 -0.98 2.65 -27.32
C LYS A 32 -1.54 4.01 -27.78
N ARG A 33 -2.87 4.14 -27.92
CA ARG A 33 -3.54 5.41 -28.27
C ARG A 33 -3.34 6.48 -27.21
N TRP A 34 -3.39 6.13 -25.92
CA TRP A 34 -3.08 7.04 -24.81
C TRP A 34 -1.65 7.55 -24.84
N ILE A 35 -0.67 6.66 -25.06
CA ILE A 35 0.76 7.02 -25.12
C ILE A 35 1.07 7.93 -26.31
N LEU A 36 0.45 7.67 -27.46
CA LEU A 36 0.65 8.43 -28.69
C LEU A 36 -0.17 9.73 -28.74
N GLY A 37 -1.09 9.94 -27.78
CA GLY A 37 -1.93 11.13 -27.72
C GLY A 37 -3.09 11.16 -28.71
N TYR A 38 -3.41 10.04 -29.37
CA TYR A 38 -4.56 9.95 -30.28
C TYR A 38 -5.91 10.09 -29.56
N THR A 39 -5.96 9.71 -28.29
CA THR A 39 -7.13 9.83 -27.44
C THR A 39 -6.69 10.28 -26.05
N PRO A 40 -7.48 11.13 -25.36
CA PRO A 40 -7.17 11.53 -23.99
C PRO A 40 -7.10 10.29 -23.08
N VAL A 41 -6.17 10.33 -22.13
CA VAL A 41 -6.03 9.28 -21.11
C VAL A 41 -7.26 9.27 -20.22
N ASN A 42 -7.76 8.09 -19.86
CA ASN A 42 -8.80 7.99 -18.86
C ASN A 42 -8.28 8.55 -17.51
N PRO A 43 -8.93 9.56 -16.90
CA PRO A 43 -8.48 10.12 -15.63
C PRO A 43 -8.33 9.09 -14.50
N LEU A 44 -9.12 8.01 -14.52
CA LEU A 44 -8.98 6.90 -13.57
C LEU A 44 -7.71 6.08 -13.81
N ALA A 45 -7.33 5.85 -15.06
CA ALA A 45 -6.09 5.15 -15.40
C ALA A 45 -4.87 5.96 -14.94
N GLU A 46 -4.90 7.28 -15.12
CA GLU A 46 -3.84 8.17 -14.66
C GLU A 46 -3.72 8.18 -13.12
N LYS A 47 -4.85 8.16 -12.41
CA LYS A 47 -4.88 8.05 -10.93
C LYS A 47 -4.35 6.69 -10.46
N LEU A 48 -4.81 5.59 -11.04
CA LEU A 48 -4.37 4.24 -10.68
C LEU A 48 -2.86 4.06 -10.90
N LEU A 49 -2.34 4.58 -12.02
CA LEU A 49 -0.91 4.54 -12.30
C LEU A 49 -0.10 5.34 -11.28
N ASN A 50 -0.61 6.50 -10.86
CA ASN A 50 0.00 7.32 -9.82
C ASN A 50 0.02 6.65 -8.44
N ILE A 51 -1.01 5.87 -8.11
CA ILE A 51 -1.09 5.08 -6.86
C ILE A 51 -0.08 3.94 -6.92
N LYS A 52 -0.04 3.19 -8.04
CA LYS A 52 0.94 2.12 -8.28
C LYS A 52 2.39 2.65 -8.21
N ALA A 53 2.68 3.75 -8.91
CA ALA A 53 4.03 4.32 -8.97
C ALA A 53 4.55 4.79 -7.61
N ARG A 54 3.66 5.17 -6.69
CA ARG A 54 4.01 5.52 -5.31
C ARG A 54 4.12 4.30 -4.38
N GLY A 55 3.82 3.09 -4.87
CA GLY A 55 3.87 1.87 -4.07
C GLY A 55 2.65 1.65 -3.17
N TYR A 56 1.59 2.45 -3.31
CA TYR A 56 0.39 2.30 -2.48
C TYR A 56 -0.49 1.10 -2.86
N LEU A 57 -0.29 0.53 -4.06
CA LEU A 57 -1.03 -0.63 -4.54
C LEU A 57 -0.04 -1.73 -4.95
N PRO A 58 0.31 -2.65 -4.06
CA PRO A 58 1.04 -3.85 -4.44
C PRO A 58 0.11 -4.77 -5.25
N LEU A 59 0.46 -5.03 -6.51
CA LEU A 59 -0.33 -5.85 -7.45
C LEU A 59 0.18 -7.29 -7.52
N ASP A 60 0.75 -7.76 -6.42
CA ASP A 60 1.41 -9.06 -6.34
C ASP A 60 0.53 -10.01 -5.54
N ILE A 61 0.39 -11.26 -6.00
CA ILE A 61 -0.49 -12.26 -5.39
C ILE A 61 -0.14 -12.51 -3.92
N ARG A 62 1.10 -12.22 -3.51
CA ARG A 62 1.55 -12.36 -2.11
C ARG A 62 0.83 -11.41 -1.16
N TRP A 63 0.19 -10.36 -1.67
CA TRP A 63 -0.64 -9.44 -0.90
C TRP A 63 -2.10 -9.86 -0.85
N ASP A 64 -2.47 -11.01 -1.42
CA ASP A 64 -3.84 -11.50 -1.35
C ASP A 64 -4.28 -11.70 0.11
N GLY A 65 -5.52 -11.29 0.40
CA GLY A 65 -6.09 -11.29 1.74
C GLY A 65 -5.57 -10.20 2.68
N PHE A 66 -4.49 -9.49 2.37
CA PHE A 66 -4.05 -8.33 3.15
C PHE A 66 -4.95 -7.12 2.91
N ARG A 67 -5.24 -6.36 3.97
CA ARG A 67 -6.10 -5.16 3.92
C ARG A 67 -5.53 -4.07 4.80
N VAL A 68 -5.86 -2.81 4.53
CA VAL A 68 -5.53 -1.69 5.43
C VAL A 68 -6.82 -1.23 6.10
N HIS A 69 -6.82 -1.12 7.42
CA HIS A 69 -7.89 -0.47 8.17
C HIS A 69 -7.62 1.04 8.17
N GLU A 70 -8.42 1.81 7.44
CA GLU A 70 -8.14 3.24 7.22
C GLU A 70 -8.19 4.06 8.52
N GLU A 71 -9.22 3.86 9.36
CA GLU A 71 -9.37 4.64 10.61
C GLU A 71 -8.28 4.33 11.65
N ARG A 72 -7.97 3.05 11.85
CA ARG A 72 -6.92 2.62 12.79
C ARG A 72 -5.51 2.79 12.23
N ALA A 73 -5.39 2.97 10.91
CA ALA A 73 -4.12 2.90 10.17
C ALA A 73 -3.33 1.62 10.51
N THR A 74 -3.98 0.45 10.46
CA THR A 74 -3.37 -0.87 10.69
C THR A 74 -3.38 -1.72 9.42
N LEU A 75 -2.38 -2.58 9.26
CA LEU A 75 -2.34 -3.64 8.26
C LEU A 75 -3.00 -4.89 8.83
N ILE A 76 -4.07 -5.36 8.19
CA ILE A 76 -4.77 -6.59 8.48
C ILE A 76 -4.20 -7.69 7.58
N THR A 77 -3.80 -8.81 8.19
CA THR A 77 -3.35 -10.02 7.52
C THR A 77 -4.53 -10.91 7.10
N PRO A 78 -4.33 -11.89 6.20
CA PRO A 78 -5.38 -12.86 5.84
C PRO A 78 -5.97 -13.60 7.06
N ASP A 79 -5.14 -13.84 8.08
CA ASP A 79 -5.53 -14.49 9.35
C ASP A 79 -6.22 -13.54 10.33
N ARG A 80 -6.61 -12.34 9.88
CA ARG A 80 -7.25 -11.28 10.69
C ARG A 80 -6.40 -10.78 11.87
N ARG A 81 -5.09 -11.03 11.85
CA ARG A 81 -4.16 -10.36 12.76
C ARG A 81 -3.84 -8.98 12.22
N GLU A 82 -3.65 -8.04 13.13
CA GLU A 82 -3.37 -6.64 12.81
C GLU A 82 -1.96 -6.25 13.25
N PHE A 83 -1.33 -5.37 12.46
CA PHE A 83 -0.08 -4.71 12.81
C PHE A 83 -0.20 -3.23 12.51
N ASN A 84 0.28 -2.39 13.41
CA ASN A 84 0.47 -0.98 13.10
C ASN A 84 1.81 -0.77 12.34
N PRO A 85 2.00 0.36 11.63
CA PRO A 85 3.23 0.61 10.87
C PRO A 85 4.51 0.62 11.71
N LYS A 86 4.46 1.05 12.97
CA LYS A 86 5.63 1.08 13.86
C LYS A 86 6.05 -0.31 14.32
N GLU A 87 5.09 -1.20 14.49
CA GLU A 87 5.36 -2.62 14.76
C GLU A 87 6.08 -3.25 13.56
N LEU A 88 5.69 -2.91 12.32
CA LEU A 88 6.36 -3.40 11.12
C LEU A 88 7.82 -2.91 11.02
N GLU A 89 8.11 -1.67 11.42
CA GLU A 89 9.50 -1.15 11.48
C GLU A 89 10.35 -1.97 12.46
N ASN A 90 9.81 -2.29 13.64
CA ASN A 90 10.51 -3.06 14.66
C ASN A 90 10.54 -4.56 14.37
N PHE A 91 9.60 -5.07 13.56
CA PHE A 91 9.42 -6.49 13.29
C PHE A 91 10.67 -7.15 12.71
N VAL A 92 11.45 -6.42 11.90
CA VAL A 92 12.69 -6.95 11.31
C VAL A 92 13.69 -7.33 12.41
N TYR A 93 13.85 -6.47 13.42
CA TYR A 93 14.74 -6.72 14.56
C TYR A 93 14.19 -7.84 15.45
N TRP A 94 12.89 -7.78 15.78
CA TRP A 94 12.23 -8.81 16.59
C TRP A 94 12.31 -10.20 15.95
N ARG A 95 12.21 -10.29 14.62
CA ARG A 95 12.34 -11.55 13.90
C ARG A 95 13.73 -12.15 14.10
N ASP A 96 14.76 -11.32 14.06
CA ASP A 96 16.15 -11.78 14.15
C ASP A 96 16.48 -12.18 15.61
N GLU A 97 16.05 -11.39 16.59
CA GLU A 97 16.12 -11.74 18.02
C GLU A 97 15.35 -13.03 18.34
N HIS A 98 14.10 -13.14 17.87
CA HIS A 98 13.27 -14.32 18.07
C HIS A 98 13.93 -15.58 17.48
N ARG A 99 14.55 -15.47 16.29
CA ARG A 99 15.30 -16.60 15.71
C ARG A 99 16.46 -17.04 16.59
N GLN A 100 17.16 -16.11 17.24
CA GLN A 100 18.24 -16.44 18.17
C GLN A 100 17.71 -17.08 19.46
N LEU A 101 16.62 -16.53 20.03
CA LEU A 101 15.98 -17.09 21.22
C LEU A 101 15.46 -18.52 20.97
N VAL A 102 14.81 -18.76 19.83
CA VAL A 102 14.35 -20.11 19.47
C VAL A 102 15.50 -21.10 19.30
N LYS A 103 16.66 -20.65 18.79
CA LYS A 103 17.86 -21.50 18.70
C LYS A 103 18.39 -21.88 20.08
N LEU A 104 18.34 -20.97 21.05
CA LEU A 104 18.87 -21.18 22.40
C LEU A 104 17.92 -21.98 23.31
N TYR A 105 16.62 -21.69 23.22
CA TYR A 105 15.62 -22.15 24.20
C TYR A 105 14.51 -23.02 23.62
N GLY A 106 14.50 -23.23 22.30
CA GLY A 106 13.43 -23.97 21.62
C GLY A 106 12.19 -23.11 21.32
N ARG A 107 11.16 -23.73 20.73
CA ARG A 107 9.89 -23.06 20.40
C ARG A 107 8.91 -23.14 21.56
N LEU A 108 8.16 -22.07 21.79
CA LEU A 108 7.00 -22.08 22.68
C LEU A 108 5.88 -22.90 22.05
N HIS A 109 5.20 -23.72 22.85
CA HIS A 109 4.09 -24.55 22.39
C HIS A 109 2.79 -23.74 22.19
N ASP A 110 2.50 -22.77 23.07
CA ASP A 110 1.26 -21.98 23.02
C ASP A 110 1.53 -20.47 23.18
N PRO A 111 1.89 -19.76 22.11
CA PRO A 111 2.11 -18.31 22.18
C PRO A 111 0.79 -17.54 22.31
N CYS A 112 0.69 -16.65 23.30
CA CYS A 112 -0.47 -15.79 23.49
C CYS A 112 -0.54 -14.67 22.43
N PRO A 113 -1.65 -14.50 21.68
CA PRO A 113 -1.79 -13.41 20.72
C PRO A 113 -1.74 -12.04 21.40
N THR A 114 -0.83 -11.17 20.98
CA THR A 114 -0.77 -9.79 21.45
C THR A 114 -1.61 -8.89 20.54
N PRO A 115 -2.48 -8.01 21.08
CA PRO A 115 -3.17 -7.02 20.27
C PRO A 115 -2.18 -5.99 19.71
N PRO A 116 -2.51 -5.31 18.60
CA PRO A 116 -1.65 -4.28 18.04
C PRO A 116 -1.48 -3.13 19.03
N VAL A 117 -0.26 -2.60 19.14
CA VAL A 117 0.01 -1.39 19.90
C VAL A 117 -0.82 -0.24 19.31
N PRO A 118 -1.48 0.59 20.13
CA PRO A 118 -2.21 1.73 19.60
C PRO A 118 -1.25 2.71 18.91
N ASN A 119 -1.66 3.23 17.76
CA ASN A 119 -0.89 4.26 17.07
C ASN A 119 -0.75 5.50 17.98
N LEU A 120 0.47 6.07 18.03
CA LEU A 120 0.63 7.37 18.67
C LEU A 120 -0.20 8.40 17.90
N PRO A 121 -0.78 9.40 18.60
CA PRO A 121 -1.51 10.46 17.94
C PRO A 121 -0.63 11.15 16.89
N PRO A 122 -1.22 11.58 15.76
CA PRO A 122 -0.48 12.11 14.62
C PRO A 122 0.30 13.40 14.92
N PHE A 123 -0.05 14.13 15.99
CA PHE A 123 0.60 15.38 16.40
C PHE A 123 1.04 15.33 17.87
N ARG A 124 2.24 15.83 18.18
CA ARG A 124 2.68 16.10 19.57
C ARG A 124 2.32 17.54 19.94
N GLY A 125 1.55 17.70 21.02
CA GLY A 125 1.09 19.00 21.52
C GLY A 125 -0.43 19.14 21.39
N GLY A 126 -1.06 19.92 22.27
CA GLY A 126 -2.52 20.02 22.44
C GLY A 126 -3.34 20.55 21.26
N ARG A 127 -2.80 20.56 20.04
CA ARG A 127 -3.55 20.82 18.80
C ARG A 127 -3.75 19.50 18.05
N ARG A 128 -4.99 19.01 18.18
CA ARG A 128 -5.65 17.90 17.47
C ARG A 128 -5.23 16.48 17.87
N VAL A 129 -6.15 15.80 18.54
CA VAL A 129 -6.06 14.38 18.96
C VAL A 129 -6.62 13.44 17.89
N GLU A 130 -7.57 13.90 17.08
CA GLU A 130 -8.32 13.05 16.14
C GLU A 130 -7.94 13.32 14.67
N PRO A 131 -7.88 12.25 13.83
CA PRO A 131 -7.68 12.39 12.40
C PRO A 131 -8.87 13.12 11.76
N ILE A 132 -8.60 13.99 10.78
CA ILE A 132 -9.69 14.61 10.01
C ILE A 132 -10.30 13.52 9.12
N PRO A 133 -11.61 13.23 9.21
CA PRO A 133 -12.26 12.36 8.24
C PRO A 133 -12.03 12.94 6.84
N TRP A 134 -11.62 12.11 5.89
CA TRP A 134 -11.39 12.57 4.53
C TRP A 134 -12.71 13.07 3.94
N VAL A 135 -12.84 14.38 3.74
CA VAL A 135 -14.01 15.00 3.10
C VAL A 135 -13.64 15.38 1.66
N PRO A 136 -14.35 14.85 0.64
CA PRO A 136 -14.14 15.27 -0.74
C PRO A 136 -14.35 16.78 -0.88
N SER A 137 -13.38 17.50 -1.44
CA SER A 137 -13.41 18.96 -1.61
C SER A 137 -14.55 19.51 -2.46
N LYS A 138 -15.33 18.64 -3.13
CA LYS A 138 -16.49 19.01 -3.96
C LYS A 138 -17.74 19.38 -3.17
N PHE A 139 -17.77 19.17 -1.85
CA PHE A 139 -18.93 19.45 -1.00
C PHE A 139 -18.67 20.55 0.04
N LYS A 140 -17.68 21.41 -0.20
CA LYS A 140 -17.52 22.68 0.53
C LYS A 140 -18.28 23.79 -0.16
#